data_AF-A0A2V8FZS9-F1
#
_entry.id   AF-A0A2V8FZS9-F1
#
_cell.length_a   1.000
_cell.length_b   1.000
_cell.length_c   1.000
_cell.angle_alpha   90.00
_cell.angle_beta   90.00
_cell.angle_gamma   90.00
#
_symmetry.space_group_name_H-M   'P 1'
#
loop_
_entity.id
_entity.type
_entity.pdbx_description
1 polymer ?
#
loop_
_entity_poly.entity_id
_entity_poly.type
_entity_poly.pdbx_seq_one_letter_code
_entity_poly.pdbx_strand_id
1 'polypeptide(L)'
;GVAQDTRDSAVREGARPLAYATYAQTPTGRGQMTLLVRAAGDPQKLVLTIGQLAREIDPTMPLLEVQTLADRVDAATRQERLVAFLSSLFGALALVLAAVGLYGVMAYTVARRQAEFGVRLALGATPGGLERLVLGESLTFVGVGLAIGVVAAGATAQTLSHLLFGLHPLDPVVALRSE
;
A
#
# COMPACT_ATOMS: atom_id res chain seq x y z
N GLY A 1 -31.93 -7.71 19.02
CA GLY A 1 -30.84 -6.82 19.49
C GLY A 1 -30.10 -6.31 18.28
N VAL A 2 -29.50 -5.12 18.36
CA VAL A 2 -28.66 -4.56 17.28
C VAL A 2 -27.20 -4.79 17.67
N ALA A 3 -26.44 -5.47 16.81
CA ALA A 3 -25.01 -5.68 16.98
C ALA A 3 -24.23 -4.50 16.38
N GLN A 4 -23.00 -4.30 16.86
CA GLN A 4 -22.09 -3.30 16.31
C GLN A 4 -21.70 -3.66 14.86
N ASP A 5 -21.45 -2.64 14.04
CA ASP A 5 -21.07 -2.80 12.64
C ASP A 5 -19.91 -3.78 12.47
N THR A 6 -20.13 -4.79 11.62
CA THR A 6 -19.16 -5.85 11.35
C THR A 6 -18.97 -5.96 9.85
N ARG A 7 -17.71 -6.03 9.41
CA ARG A 7 -17.34 -6.25 8.00
C ARG A 7 -17.23 -7.75 7.75
N ASP A 8 -18.17 -8.32 7.01
CA ASP A 8 -18.34 -9.77 6.87
C ASP A 8 -17.89 -10.31 5.50
N SER A 9 -18.20 -9.61 4.41
CA SER A 9 -18.01 -10.12 3.03
C SER A 9 -16.72 -9.68 2.36
N ALA A 10 -16.24 -8.46 2.64
CA ALA A 10 -14.97 -7.96 2.14
C ALA A 10 -14.40 -6.90 3.09
N VAL A 11 -13.09 -6.94 3.34
CA VAL A 11 -12.38 -5.94 4.17
C VAL A 11 -12.58 -4.51 3.61
N ARG A 12 -12.84 -4.43 2.30
CA ARG A 12 -12.98 -3.22 1.48
C ARG A 12 -14.42 -2.67 1.35
N GLU A 13 -15.46 -3.44 1.68
CA GLU A 13 -16.84 -2.93 1.61
C GLU A 13 -17.28 -2.35 2.96
N GLY A 14 -17.97 -1.21 2.91
CA GLY A 14 -18.65 -0.64 4.08
C GLY A 14 -19.65 -1.65 4.66
N ALA A 15 -19.94 -1.52 5.95
CA ALA A 15 -20.86 -2.41 6.65
C ALA A 15 -22.22 -2.41 5.94
N ARG A 16 -22.50 -3.46 5.17
CA ARG A 16 -23.81 -3.67 4.55
C ARG A 16 -24.79 -4.08 5.65
N PRO A 17 -26.09 -3.71 5.55
CA PRO A 17 -27.08 -4.16 6.51
C PRO A 17 -27.08 -5.69 6.61
N LEU A 18 -26.66 -6.21 7.77
CA LEU A 18 -26.52 -7.63 8.03
C LEU A 18 -27.45 -8.00 9.18
N ALA A 19 -28.32 -8.98 8.95
CA ALA A 19 -29.20 -9.50 9.98
C ALA A 19 -28.67 -10.87 10.42
N TYR A 20 -28.38 -11.01 11.71
CA TYR A 20 -28.05 -12.31 12.30
C TYR A 20 -29.35 -13.06 12.61
N ALA A 21 -29.56 -14.19 11.93
CA ALA A 21 -30.65 -15.11 12.21
C ALA A 21 -30.09 -16.46 12.66
N THR A 22 -30.82 -17.15 13.53
CA THR A 22 -30.44 -18.51 13.96
C THR A 22 -30.59 -19.47 12.80
N TYR A 23 -29.54 -20.26 12.51
CA TYR A 23 -29.55 -21.25 11.43
C TYR A 23 -30.76 -22.21 11.52
N ALA A 24 -31.15 -22.62 12.73
CA ALA A 24 -32.31 -23.49 12.96
C ALA A 24 -33.67 -22.86 12.60
N GLN A 25 -33.76 -21.52 12.57
CA GLN A 25 -35.01 -20.80 12.25
C GLN A 25 -35.08 -20.40 10.78
N THR A 26 -33.94 -20.23 10.12
CA THR A 26 -33.86 -19.83 8.72
C THR A 26 -32.91 -20.76 7.95
N PRO A 27 -33.32 -22.00 7.66
CA PRO A 27 -32.53 -22.87 6.82
C PRO A 27 -32.38 -22.22 5.43
N THR A 28 -31.15 -21.93 5.02
CA THR A 28 -30.84 -21.23 3.75
C THR A 28 -31.18 -22.07 2.50
N GLY A 29 -31.71 -23.28 2.67
CA GLY A 29 -32.19 -24.18 1.60
C GLY A 29 -31.10 -24.72 0.67
N ARG A 30 -29.85 -24.25 0.82
CA ARG A 30 -28.72 -24.56 -0.08
C ARG A 30 -27.81 -25.68 0.43
N GLY A 31 -28.05 -26.22 1.62
CA GLY A 31 -27.19 -27.25 2.23
C GLY A 31 -25.74 -26.78 2.51
N GLN A 32 -25.47 -25.48 2.36
CA GLN A 32 -24.15 -24.88 2.57
C GLN A 32 -24.13 -24.23 3.95
N MET A 33 -23.36 -24.82 4.86
CA MET A 33 -23.09 -24.26 6.18
C MET A 33 -21.60 -23.99 6.33
N THR A 34 -21.23 -22.72 6.48
CA THR A 34 -19.86 -22.31 6.81
C THR A 34 -19.75 -22.17 8.32
N LEU A 35 -18.92 -23.01 8.95
CA LEU A 35 -18.65 -22.95 10.38
C LEU A 35 -17.40 -22.09 10.63
N LEU A 36 -17.57 -20.97 11.32
CA LEU A 36 -16.43 -20.20 11.83
C LEU A 36 -16.09 -20.66 13.25
N VAL A 37 -14.87 -21.16 13.43
CA VAL A 37 -14.38 -21.65 14.72
C VAL A 37 -13.23 -20.76 15.19
N ARG A 38 -13.33 -20.25 16.42
CA ARG A 38 -12.23 -19.53 17.06
C ARG A 38 -11.29 -20.54 17.73
N ALA A 39 -10.08 -20.67 17.20
CA ALA A 39 -9.03 -21.51 17.77
C ALA A 39 -8.28 -20.79 18.91
N ALA A 40 -8.13 -21.45 20.07
CA ALA A 40 -7.21 -21.04 21.12
C ALA A 40 -5.95 -21.93 21.07
N GLY A 41 -5.15 -21.78 20.01
CA GLY A 41 -3.97 -22.62 19.76
C GLY A 41 -3.64 -22.73 18.26
N ASP A 42 -2.92 -23.80 17.88
CA ASP A 42 -2.56 -24.08 16.50
C ASP A 42 -3.81 -24.40 15.64
N PRO A 43 -4.18 -23.51 14.69
CA PRO A 43 -5.36 -23.71 13.85
C PRO A 43 -5.28 -25.00 13.03
N GLN A 44 -4.07 -25.41 12.60
CA GLN A 44 -3.89 -26.57 11.73
C GLN A 44 -4.27 -27.87 12.45
N LYS A 45 -3.97 -27.98 13.75
CA LYS A 45 -4.37 -29.13 14.57
C LYS A 45 -5.88 -29.20 14.73
N LEU A 46 -6.53 -28.06 14.95
CA LEU A 46 -7.99 -27.97 15.03
C LEU A 46 -8.68 -28.33 13.72
N VAL A 47 -8.11 -27.93 12.58
CA VAL A 47 -8.59 -28.34 11.25
C VAL A 47 -8.59 -29.86 11.09
N LEU A 48 -7.50 -30.53 11.50
CA LEU A 48 -7.41 -31.99 11.44
C LEU A 48 -8.44 -32.67 12.35
N THR A 49 -8.62 -32.18 13.59
CA THR A 49 -9.60 -32.72 14.54
C THR A 49 -11.04 -32.53 14.05
N ILE A 50 -11.38 -31.34 13.54
CA ILE A 50 -12.72 -31.05 12.97
C ILE A 50 -12.97 -31.92 11.75
N GLY A 51 -11.98 -32.11 10.88
CA GLY A 51 -12.11 -32.98 9.71
C GLY A 51 -12.26 -34.46 10.05
N GLN A 52 -11.75 -34.92 11.19
CA GLN A 52 -12.00 -36.28 11.70
C GLN A 52 -13.43 -36.40 12.24
N LEU A 53 -13.85 -35.49 13.11
CA LEU A 53 -15.21 -35.47 13.67
C LEU A 53 -16.30 -35.35 12.58
N ALA A 54 -16.06 -34.53 11.55
CA ALA A 54 -16.99 -34.40 10.43
C ALA A 54 -17.17 -35.71 9.67
N ARG A 55 -16.09 -36.48 9.48
CA ARG A 55 -16.13 -37.79 8.82
C ARG A 55 -16.79 -38.87 9.68
N GLU A 56 -16.72 -38.76 11.00
CA GLU A 56 -17.46 -39.65 11.92
C GLU A 56 -18.97 -39.40 11.87
N ILE A 57 -19.39 -38.14 11.69
CA ILE A 57 -20.80 -37.76 11.59
C ILE A 57 -21.38 -38.18 10.23
N ASP A 58 -20.70 -37.84 9.13
CA ASP A 58 -21.11 -38.21 7.78
C ASP A 58 -19.89 -38.36 6.85
N PRO A 59 -19.55 -39.59 6.43
CA PRO A 59 -18.42 -39.85 5.53
C PRO A 59 -18.58 -39.26 4.13
N THR A 60 -19.81 -38.96 3.72
CA THR A 60 -20.13 -38.43 2.39
C THR A 60 -20.16 -36.91 2.34
N MET A 61 -20.03 -36.24 3.49
CA MET A 61 -20.07 -34.79 3.59
C MET A 61 -18.77 -34.18 3.03
N PRO A 62 -18.83 -33.41 1.93
CA PRO A 62 -17.66 -32.74 1.41
C PRO A 62 -17.23 -31.62 2.36
N LEU A 63 -16.03 -31.74 2.93
CA LEU A 63 -15.37 -30.64 3.62
C LEU A 63 -14.94 -29.61 2.57
N LEU A 64 -15.85 -28.69 2.26
CA LEU A 64 -15.58 -27.56 1.37
C LEU A 64 -14.66 -26.57 2.09
N GLU A 65 -13.41 -26.58 1.65
CA GLU A 65 -12.41 -25.52 1.82
C GLU A 65 -12.17 -25.08 3.27
N VAL A 66 -11.32 -25.84 3.97
CA VAL A 66 -10.85 -25.45 5.30
C VAL A 66 -9.67 -24.50 5.16
N GLN A 67 -9.90 -23.22 5.42
CA GLN A 67 -8.87 -22.18 5.40
C GLN A 67 -8.87 -21.39 6.71
N THR A 68 -7.70 -20.95 7.15
CA THR A 68 -7.63 -20.01 8.26
C THR A 68 -8.09 -18.63 7.79
N LEU A 69 -8.61 -17.83 8.72
CA LEU A 69 -8.96 -16.44 8.39
C LEU A 69 -7.73 -15.64 7.94
N ALA A 70 -6.55 -16.00 8.44
CA ALA A 70 -5.26 -15.42 8.07
C ALA A 70 -4.94 -15.69 6.58
N ASP A 71 -5.02 -16.95 6.14
CA ASP A 71 -4.77 -17.33 4.75
C ASP A 71 -5.73 -16.64 3.78
N ARG A 72 -6.99 -16.47 4.19
CA ARG A 72 -8.01 -15.78 3.39
C ARG A 72 -7.72 -14.29 3.24
N VAL A 73 -7.24 -13.63 4.30
CA VAL A 73 -6.81 -12.22 4.27
C VAL A 73 -5.54 -12.06 3.44
N ASP A 74 -4.57 -12.97 3.59
CA ASP A 74 -3.34 -12.95 2.79
C ASP A 74 -3.65 -13.15 1.31
N ALA A 75 -4.51 -14.11 0.96
CA ALA A 75 -4.94 -14.33 -0.42
C ALA A 75 -5.64 -13.09 -1.01
N ALA A 76 -6.49 -12.43 -0.21
CA ALA A 76 -7.18 -11.20 -0.62
C ALA A 76 -6.22 -10.02 -0.85
N THR A 77 -5.09 -9.96 -0.14
CA THR A 77 -4.15 -8.82 -0.20
C THR A 77 -2.94 -9.05 -1.10
N ARG A 78 -2.68 -10.27 -1.58
CA ARG A 78 -1.53 -10.60 -2.45
C ARG A 78 -1.44 -9.74 -3.70
N GLN A 79 -2.55 -9.56 -4.42
CA GLN A 79 -2.56 -8.78 -5.66
C GLN A 79 -2.26 -7.30 -5.40
N GLU A 80 -2.77 -6.75 -4.30
CA GLU A 80 -2.53 -5.37 -3.89
C GLU A 80 -1.07 -5.13 -3.54
N ARG A 81 -0.47 -6.05 -2.77
CA ARG A 81 0.96 -6.00 -2.42
C ARG A 81 1.85 -6.09 -3.65
N LEU A 82 1.49 -6.93 -4.63
CA LEU A 82 2.24 -7.04 -5.88
C LEU A 82 2.20 -5.73 -6.67
N VAL A 83 1.01 -5.13 -6.83
CA VAL A 83 0.87 -3.84 -7.53
C VAL A 83 1.63 -2.74 -6.79
N ALA A 84 1.48 -2.64 -5.46
CA ALA A 84 2.21 -1.67 -4.65
C ALA A 84 3.73 -1.84 -4.77
N PHE A 85 4.22 -3.09 -4.75
CA PHE A 85 5.62 -3.40 -4.93
C PHE A 85 6.13 -2.97 -6.32
N LEU A 86 5.45 -3.35 -7.40
CA LEU A 86 5.83 -2.97 -8.75
C LEU A 86 5.78 -1.45 -8.96
N SER A 87 4.74 -0.78 -8.44
CA SER A 87 4.63 0.68 -8.46
C SER A 87 5.77 1.35 -7.68
N SER A 88 6.15 0.81 -6.51
CA SER A 88 7.27 1.32 -5.74
C SER A 88 8.60 1.16 -6.47
N LEU A 89 8.79 0.02 -7.17
CA LEU A 89 9.97 -0.25 -7.97
C LEU A 89 10.08 0.72 -9.15
N PHE A 90 8.99 0.92 -9.90
CA PHE A 90 8.97 1.90 -10.99
C PHE A 90 9.14 3.34 -10.49
N GLY A 91 8.55 3.68 -9.36
CA GLY A 91 8.75 4.98 -8.70
C GLY A 91 10.22 5.20 -8.34
N ALA A 92 10.89 4.20 -7.75
CA ALA A 92 12.30 4.27 -7.41
C ALA A 92 13.18 4.42 -8.67
N LEU A 93 12.90 3.66 -9.74
CA LEU A 93 13.61 3.78 -11.01
C LEU A 93 13.40 5.16 -11.64
N ALA A 94 12.18 5.68 -11.65
CA ALA A 94 11.87 7.01 -12.14
C ALA A 94 12.63 8.08 -11.35
N LEU A 95 12.75 7.94 -10.02
CA LEU A 95 13.52 8.84 -9.18
C LEU A 95 15.02 8.81 -9.50
N VAL A 96 15.59 7.62 -9.73
CA VAL A 96 16.99 7.46 -10.16
C VAL A 96 17.21 8.13 -11.52
N LEU A 97 16.33 7.87 -12.50
CA LEU A 97 16.42 8.49 -13.82
C LEU A 97 16.29 10.01 -13.75
N ALA A 98 15.39 10.52 -12.91
CA ALA A 98 15.25 11.96 -12.67
C ALA A 98 16.54 12.54 -12.06
N ALA A 99 17.15 11.87 -11.08
CA ALA A 99 18.41 12.30 -10.49
C ALA A 99 19.56 12.33 -11.50
N VAL A 100 19.66 11.31 -12.35
CA VAL A 100 20.65 11.27 -13.45
C VAL A 100 20.41 12.38 -14.46
N GLY A 101 19.15 12.61 -14.85
CA GLY A 101 18.79 13.71 -15.76
C GLY A 101 19.12 15.08 -15.18
N LEU A 102 18.80 15.30 -13.90
CA LEU A 102 19.15 16.54 -13.19
C LEU A 102 20.66 16.74 -13.13
N TYR A 103 21.43 15.69 -12.81
CA TYR A 103 22.89 15.74 -12.85
C TYR A 103 23.40 16.15 -14.24
N GLY A 104 22.85 15.58 -15.32
CA GLY A 104 23.21 15.96 -16.69
C GLY A 104 22.96 17.43 -17.01
N VAL A 105 21.78 17.95 -16.63
CA VAL A 105 21.43 19.37 -16.82
C VAL A 105 22.33 20.29 -15.99
N MET A 106 22.64 19.90 -14.74
CA MET A 106 23.52 20.67 -13.86
C MET A 106 24.97 20.65 -14.37
N ALA A 107 25.48 19.49 -14.78
CA ALA A 107 26.81 19.37 -15.36
C ALA A 107 26.95 20.21 -16.63
N TYR A 108 25.93 20.21 -17.49
CA TYR A 108 25.90 21.03 -18.71
C TYR A 108 25.89 22.53 -18.39
N THR A 109 25.05 22.98 -17.45
CA THR A 109 24.96 24.39 -17.07
C THR A 109 26.24 24.89 -16.40
N VAL A 110 26.86 24.09 -15.54
CA VAL A 110 28.17 24.41 -14.94
C VAL A 110 29.26 24.47 -16.01
N ALA A 111 29.32 23.51 -16.94
CA ALA A 111 30.29 23.52 -18.03
C ALA A 111 30.15 24.77 -18.91
N ARG A 112 28.91 25.22 -19.19
CA ARG A 112 28.66 26.47 -19.92
C ARG A 112 29.16 27.73 -19.19
N ARG A 113 29.13 27.73 -17.85
CA ARG A 113 29.56 28.86 -17.00
C ARG A 113 31.02 28.77 -16.54
N GLN A 114 31.75 27.70 -16.92
CA GLN A 114 33.15 27.51 -16.52
C GLN A 114 34.07 28.68 -16.91
N ALA A 115 33.82 29.34 -18.05
CA ALA A 115 34.62 30.48 -18.49
C ALA A 115 34.50 31.69 -17.53
N GLU A 116 33.28 32.00 -17.08
CA GLU A 116 33.01 33.08 -16.12
C GLU A 116 33.61 32.76 -14.74
N PHE A 117 33.50 31.49 -14.35
CA PHE A 117 34.09 30.95 -13.13
C PHE A 117 35.62 31.05 -13.14
N GLY A 118 36.27 30.76 -14.26
CA GLY A 118 37.72 30.89 -14.41
C GLY A 118 38.21 32.34 -14.28
N VAL A 119 37.49 33.30 -14.86
CA VAL A 119 37.81 34.74 -14.72
C VAL A 119 37.62 35.21 -13.27
N ARG A 120 36.54 34.81 -12.59
CA ARG A 120 36.33 35.11 -11.17
C ARG A 120 37.41 34.50 -10.28
N LEU A 121 37.85 33.27 -10.55
CA LEU A 121 38.93 32.62 -9.82
C LEU A 121 40.26 33.37 -9.99
N ALA A 122 40.57 33.81 -11.22
CA ALA A 122 41.77 34.60 -11.53
C ALA A 122 41.77 35.98 -10.85
N LEU A 123 40.59 36.54 -10.55
CA LEU A 123 40.40 37.77 -9.77
C LEU A 123 40.41 37.54 -8.24
N GLY A 124 40.68 36.33 -7.77
CA GLY A 124 40.81 36.00 -6.35
C GLY A 124 39.54 35.49 -5.67
N ALA A 125 38.50 35.10 -6.42
CA ALA A 125 37.32 34.49 -5.82
C ALA A 125 37.63 33.10 -5.23
N THR A 126 37.12 32.82 -4.03
CA THR A 126 37.31 31.54 -3.34
C THR A 126 36.44 30.42 -3.96
N PRO A 127 36.98 29.21 -4.19
CA PRO A 127 36.24 28.06 -4.75
C PRO A 127 34.94 27.72 -4.01
N GLY A 128 34.94 27.79 -2.66
CA GLY A 128 33.77 27.47 -1.85
C GLY A 128 32.57 28.41 -2.06
N GLY A 129 32.80 29.65 -2.51
CA GLY A 129 31.71 30.56 -2.87
C GLY A 129 30.98 30.15 -4.16
N LEU A 130 31.72 29.51 -5.07
CA LEU A 130 31.19 28.96 -6.32
C LEU A 130 30.42 27.66 -6.07
N GLU A 131 30.98 26.76 -5.26
CA GLU A 131 30.31 25.52 -4.87
C GLU A 131 28.99 25.80 -4.16
N ARG A 132 28.96 26.76 -3.24
CA ARG A 132 27.74 27.15 -2.53
C ARG A 132 26.67 27.75 -3.44
N LEU A 133 27.08 28.47 -4.48
CA LEU A 133 26.17 29.03 -5.48
C LEU A 133 25.50 27.90 -6.30
N VAL A 134 26.31 26.95 -6.80
CA VAL A 134 25.80 25.82 -7.59
C VAL A 134 24.95 24.88 -6.75
N LEU A 135 25.37 24.58 -5.52
CA LEU A 135 24.58 23.77 -4.57
C LEU A 135 23.26 24.45 -4.22
N GLY A 136 23.26 25.76 -4.00
CA GLY A 136 22.04 26.53 -3.72
C GLY A 136 21.06 26.48 -4.89
N GLU A 137 21.52 26.70 -6.12
CA GLU A 137 20.69 26.60 -7.32
C GLU A 137 20.15 25.17 -7.50
N SER A 138 20.99 24.15 -7.32
CA SER A 138 20.59 22.74 -7.37
C SER A 138 19.52 22.41 -6.33
N LEU A 139 19.69 22.87 -5.09
CA LEU A 139 18.72 22.65 -4.01
C LEU A 139 17.38 23.33 -4.30
N THR A 140 17.38 24.51 -4.93
CA THR A 140 16.12 25.16 -5.32
C THR A 140 15.36 24.37 -6.37
N PHE A 141 16.03 23.83 -7.39
CA PHE A 141 15.39 22.98 -8.40
C PHE A 141 14.84 21.69 -7.79
N VAL A 142 15.60 21.03 -6.92
CA VAL A 142 15.15 19.83 -6.20
C VAL A 142 13.95 20.17 -5.32
N GLY A 143 14.00 21.26 -4.56
CA GLY A 143 12.93 21.69 -3.67
C GLY A 143 11.62 21.99 -4.40
N VAL A 144 11.69 22.72 -5.52
CA VAL A 144 10.52 23.03 -6.35
C VAL A 144 9.96 21.76 -6.98
N GLY A 145 10.82 20.90 -7.54
CA GLY A 145 10.40 19.62 -8.12
C GLY A 145 9.72 18.71 -7.08
N LEU A 146 10.27 18.64 -5.88
CA LEU A 146 9.70 17.87 -4.77
C LEU A 146 8.33 18.42 -4.35
N ALA A 147 8.22 19.75 -4.19
CA ALA A 147 6.95 20.39 -3.82
C ALA A 147 5.85 20.10 -4.86
N ILE A 148 6.16 20.27 -6.14
CA ILE A 148 5.22 19.96 -7.23
C ILE A 148 4.87 18.47 -7.23
N GLY A 149 5.87 17.60 -7.07
CA GLY A 149 5.69 16.15 -7.04
C GLY A 149 4.77 15.70 -5.91
N VAL A 150 4.94 16.24 -4.69
CA VAL A 150 4.09 15.93 -3.52
C VAL A 150 2.66 16.38 -3.75
N VAL A 151 2.45 17.60 -4.27
CA VAL A 151 1.12 18.12 -4.59
C VAL A 151 0.44 17.25 -5.66
N ALA A 152 1.16 16.90 -6.73
CA ALA A 152 0.65 16.05 -7.79
C ALA A 152 0.32 14.63 -7.29
N ALA A 153 1.17 14.05 -6.44
CA ALA A 153 0.94 12.75 -5.82
C ALA A 153 -0.33 12.76 -4.94
N GLY A 154 -0.47 13.79 -4.10
CA GLY A 154 -1.66 13.98 -3.26
C GLY A 154 -2.94 14.15 -4.08
N ALA A 155 -2.92 15.00 -5.11
CA ALA A 155 -4.05 15.20 -6.02
C ALA A 155 -4.45 13.91 -6.74
N THR A 156 -3.47 13.13 -7.21
CA THR A 156 -3.73 11.85 -7.88
C THR A 156 -4.33 10.82 -6.93
N ALA A 157 -3.78 10.71 -5.72
CA ALA A 157 -4.30 9.83 -4.67
C ALA A 157 -5.74 10.20 -4.29
N GLN A 158 -6.03 11.49 -4.14
CA GLN A 158 -7.37 11.99 -3.87
C GLN A 158 -8.33 11.66 -5.03
N THR A 159 -7.94 11.90 -6.27
CA THR A 159 -8.78 11.61 -7.44
C THR A 159 -9.12 10.12 -7.54
N LEU A 160 -8.13 9.25 -7.28
CA LEU A 160 -8.33 7.80 -7.30
C LEU A 160 -9.29 7.34 -6.19
N SER A 161 -9.26 7.99 -5.02
CA SER A 161 -10.20 7.68 -3.93
C SER A 161 -11.65 8.04 -4.25
N HIS A 162 -11.88 9.08 -5.05
CA HIS A 162 -13.22 9.46 -5.52
C HIS A 162 -13.79 8.45 -6.52
N LEU A 163 -12.93 7.74 -7.26
CA LEU A 163 -13.34 6.74 -8.25
C LEU A 163 -13.57 5.34 -7.66
N LEU A 164 -12.99 5.02 -6.49
CA LEU A 164 -12.95 3.65 -5.95
C LEU A 164 -13.58 3.48 -4.55
N PHE A 165 -14.63 4.24 -4.22
CA PHE A 165 -15.39 4.16 -2.96
C PHE A 165 -14.64 4.67 -1.71
N GLY A 166 -14.76 5.98 -1.44
CA GLY A 166 -14.91 6.52 -0.07
C GLY A 166 -13.75 6.35 0.93
N LEU A 167 -12.53 6.03 0.51
CA LEU A 167 -11.37 6.02 1.41
C LEU A 167 -10.72 7.40 1.44
N HIS A 168 -10.73 8.08 2.60
CA HIS A 168 -9.93 9.29 2.82
C HIS A 168 -8.43 8.94 2.73
N PRO A 169 -7.70 9.37 1.68
CA PRO A 169 -6.35 8.88 1.38
C PRO A 169 -5.23 9.67 2.06
N LEU A 170 -5.54 10.64 2.93
CA LEU A 170 -4.57 11.52 3.59
C LEU A 170 -4.55 11.32 5.10
N ASP A 171 -4.51 10.06 5.56
CA ASP A 171 -4.29 9.79 6.98
C ASP A 171 -2.81 9.40 7.23
N PRO A 172 -1.93 10.37 7.57
CA PRO A 172 -0.50 10.12 7.81
C PRO A 172 -0.23 9.15 8.96
N VAL A 173 -1.25 8.79 9.74
CA VAL A 173 -1.18 7.85 10.86
C VAL A 173 -1.08 6.39 10.40
N VAL A 174 -1.52 6.05 9.18
CA VAL A 174 -1.45 4.66 8.67
C VAL A 174 -0.03 4.27 8.25
N ALA A 175 0.80 5.23 7.84
CA ALA A 175 2.20 4.97 7.43
C ALA A 175 3.16 4.71 8.61
N LEU A 176 2.77 5.07 9.85
CA LEU A 176 3.62 4.97 11.04
C LEU A 176 3.23 3.82 11.99
N ARG A 177 2.23 2.99 11.64
CA ARG A 177 1.67 1.97 12.55
C ARG A 177 1.82 0.53 12.07
N SER A 178 2.70 0.26 11.11
CA SER A 178 3.07 -1.11 10.73
C SER A 178 4.45 -1.46 11.29
N GLU A 179 4.51 -1.66 12.62
CA GLU A 179 5.48 -2.54 13.30
C GLU A 179 4.70 -3.47 14.24
#